data_AF-A0A0L8BF20-F1
#
_entry.id   AF-A0A0L8BF20-F1
#
_cell.length_a   1.000
_cell.length_b   1.000
_cell.length_c   1.000
_cell.angle_alpha   90.00
_cell.angle_beta   90.00
_cell.angle_gamma   90.00
#
_symmetry.space_group_name_H-M   'P 1'
#
loop_
_entity.id
_entity.type
_entity.pdbx_description
1 polymer ?
#
loop_
_entity_poly.entity_id
_entity_poly.type
_entity_poly.pdbx_seq_one_letter_code
_entity_poly.pdbx_strand_id
1 'polypeptide(L)'
;MNGHLSTSFYSFEDLRSRAQNGDLFVCHIVRESIPIYDPVGQLNILRSEFSFRQSYGDEIQRATDLGWFLVEHGMSIGSGALVNKRIAWCVRTILISRSAETGIPVFSALSLAEFAKSNAVLTLVKNKDETIIDAEILRDLEVLLASFGGDRIFRPRGSYSDYRRRFDSTMNKVGLGTLRADAVASLGYHE
;
A
#
# COMPACT_ATOMS: atom_id res chain seq x y z
N MET A 1 -9.71 -19.46 16.09
CA MET A 1 -8.49 -18.78 15.58
C MET A 1 -8.22 -19.33 14.20
N ASN A 2 -8.48 -18.56 13.15
CA ASN A 2 -8.10 -18.95 11.79
C ASN A 2 -6.69 -18.42 11.53
N GLY A 3 -5.68 -19.29 11.62
CA GLY A 3 -4.33 -18.95 11.19
C GLY A 3 -4.28 -18.96 9.67
N HIS A 4 -3.87 -17.84 9.07
CA HIS A 4 -3.58 -17.79 7.64
C HIS A 4 -2.06 -17.88 7.44
N LEU A 5 -1.60 -18.95 6.81
CA LEU A 5 -0.21 -19.10 6.39
C LEU A 5 -0.10 -18.69 4.93
N SER A 6 0.81 -17.76 4.64
CA SER A 6 1.22 -17.39 3.29
C SER A 6 2.69 -17.78 3.10
N THR A 7 3.00 -18.41 1.97
CA THR A 7 4.36 -18.78 1.59
C THR A 7 4.67 -18.16 0.24
N SER A 8 5.86 -17.61 0.10
CA SER A 8 6.34 -16.99 -1.14
C SER A 8 7.79 -17.38 -1.37
N PHE A 9 8.14 -17.67 -2.61
CA PHE A 9 9.46 -18.13 -3.00
C PHE A 9 10.12 -17.08 -3.88
N TYR A 10 11.36 -16.72 -3.54
CA TYR A 10 12.18 -15.76 -4.27
C TYR A 10 13.57 -16.35 -4.43
N SER A 11 14.24 -16.04 -5.54
CA SER A 11 15.66 -16.34 -5.65
C SER A 11 16.44 -15.42 -4.72
N PHE A 12 17.54 -15.94 -4.16
CA PHE A 12 18.41 -15.12 -3.31
C PHE A 12 18.98 -13.92 -4.07
N GLU A 13 19.32 -14.09 -5.35
CA GLU A 13 19.84 -13.03 -6.22
C GLU A 13 18.83 -11.89 -6.43
N ASP A 14 17.55 -12.20 -6.62
CA ASP A 14 16.48 -11.18 -6.71
C ASP A 14 16.37 -10.39 -5.40
N LEU A 15 16.27 -11.08 -4.26
CA LEU A 15 16.18 -10.42 -2.95
C LEU A 15 17.41 -9.56 -2.65
N ARG A 16 18.60 -10.04 -3.03
CA ARG A 16 19.86 -9.31 -2.88
C ARG A 16 19.87 -8.03 -3.71
N SER A 17 19.53 -8.13 -5.00
CA SER A 17 19.41 -6.96 -5.89
C SER A 17 18.38 -5.96 -5.34
N ARG A 18 17.24 -6.44 -4.86
CA ARG A 18 16.19 -5.60 -4.26
C ARG A 18 16.64 -4.96 -2.94
N ALA A 19 17.42 -5.65 -2.12
CA ALA A 19 18.02 -5.10 -0.90
C ALA A 19 18.93 -3.92 -1.20
N GLN A 20 19.82 -4.09 -2.18
CA GLN A 20 20.76 -3.07 -2.62
C GLN A 20 20.05 -1.85 -3.22
N ASN A 21 18.91 -2.09 -3.88
CA ASN A 21 18.04 -1.04 -4.42
C ASN A 21 17.01 -0.49 -3.41
N GLY A 22 17.10 -0.85 -2.13
CA GLY A 22 16.24 -0.32 -1.06
C GLY A 22 14.76 -0.65 -1.21
N ASP A 23 14.42 -1.83 -1.69
CA ASP A 23 13.04 -2.29 -1.77
C ASP A 23 12.39 -2.38 -0.37
N LEU A 24 11.21 -1.77 -0.18
CA LEU A 24 10.53 -1.71 1.12
C LEU A 24 10.03 -3.07 1.62
N PHE A 25 9.75 -4.02 0.74
CA PHE A 25 9.42 -5.38 1.15
C PHE A 25 10.67 -6.11 1.67
N VAL A 26 11.82 -5.93 1.01
CA VAL A 26 13.09 -6.46 1.54
C VAL A 26 13.48 -5.75 2.84
N CYS A 27 13.20 -4.44 2.96
CA CYS A 27 13.37 -3.70 4.20
C CYS A 27 12.61 -4.36 5.36
N HIS A 28 11.35 -4.75 5.13
CA HIS A 28 10.55 -5.47 6.11
C HIS A 28 11.20 -6.81 6.49
N ILE A 29 11.65 -7.59 5.49
CA ILE A 29 12.33 -8.87 5.73
C ILE A 29 13.55 -8.69 6.63
N VAL A 30 14.49 -7.81 6.26
CA VAL A 30 15.76 -7.68 6.98
C VAL A 30 15.57 -7.17 8.41
N ARG A 31 14.52 -6.39 8.66
CA ARG A 31 14.20 -5.82 9.98
C ARG A 31 13.44 -6.77 10.89
N GLU A 32 12.45 -7.49 10.37
CA GLU A 32 11.50 -8.22 11.22
C GLU A 32 11.58 -9.75 11.10
N SER A 33 12.27 -10.28 10.08
CA SER A 33 12.29 -11.74 9.87
C SER A 33 13.11 -12.47 10.92
N ILE A 34 12.55 -13.60 11.36
CA ILE A 34 13.20 -14.58 12.22
C ILE A 34 13.51 -15.81 11.37
N PRO A 35 14.78 -16.22 11.23
CA PRO A 35 15.12 -17.38 10.41
C PRO A 35 14.61 -18.66 11.08
N ILE A 36 13.84 -19.45 10.32
CA ILE A 36 13.45 -20.81 10.73
C ILE A 36 14.51 -21.82 10.25
N TYR A 37 15.06 -21.61 9.06
CA TYR A 37 16.15 -22.39 8.48
C TYR A 37 17.01 -21.49 7.60
N ASP A 38 18.30 -21.33 7.97
CA ASP A 38 19.26 -20.49 7.22
C ASP A 38 20.71 -21.00 7.44
N PRO A 39 21.06 -22.19 6.93
CA PRO A 39 22.35 -22.83 7.18
C PRO A 39 23.55 -22.04 6.61
N VAL A 40 23.29 -21.13 5.67
CA VAL A 40 24.30 -20.33 4.95
C VAL A 40 24.26 -18.84 5.31
N GLY A 41 23.42 -18.44 6.27
CA GLY A 41 23.36 -17.06 6.77
C GLY A 41 22.87 -16.03 5.74
N GLN A 42 22.04 -16.42 4.78
CA GLN A 42 21.52 -15.55 3.72
C GLN A 42 20.75 -14.34 4.27
N LEU A 43 20.03 -14.49 5.38
CA LEU A 43 19.31 -13.37 5.98
C LEU A 43 20.28 -12.30 6.50
N ASN A 44 21.41 -12.70 7.07
CA ASN A 44 22.43 -11.76 7.54
C ASN A 44 23.13 -11.06 6.37
N ILE A 45 23.32 -11.75 5.24
CA ILE A 45 23.83 -11.12 4.02
C ILE A 45 22.86 -10.03 3.55
N LEU A 46 21.57 -10.34 3.44
CA LEU A 46 20.56 -9.33 3.07
C LEU A 46 20.55 -8.14 4.02
N ARG A 47 20.66 -8.38 5.33
CA ARG A 47 20.76 -7.30 6.34
C ARG A 47 21.97 -6.39 6.11
N SER A 48 23.12 -6.98 5.80
CA SER A 48 24.36 -6.22 5.58
C SER A 48 24.38 -5.44 4.26
N GLU A 49 23.62 -5.91 3.26
CA GLU A 49 23.60 -5.32 1.92
C GLU A 49 22.40 -4.39 1.67
N PHE A 50 21.45 -4.34 2.60
CA PHE A 50 20.31 -3.46 2.47
C PHE A 50 20.73 -2.00 2.55
N SER A 51 20.29 -1.20 1.58
CA SER A 51 20.49 0.25 1.58
C SER A 51 19.16 0.97 1.40
N PHE A 52 18.93 2.07 2.13
CA PHE A 52 17.73 2.87 1.90
C PHE A 52 17.89 3.71 0.63
N ARG A 53 16.80 3.87 -0.12
CA ARG A 53 16.71 4.94 -1.12
C ARG A 53 16.67 6.29 -0.44
N GLN A 54 17.14 7.32 -1.15
CA GLN A 54 16.97 8.71 -0.71
C GLN A 54 15.50 9.15 -0.69
N SER A 55 14.70 8.60 -1.61
CA SER A 55 13.26 8.85 -1.64
C SER A 55 12.48 7.63 -2.16
N TYR A 56 11.26 7.51 -1.67
CA TYR A 56 10.22 6.58 -2.08
C TYR A 56 9.02 7.33 -2.71
N GLY A 57 9.29 8.49 -3.32
CA GLY A 57 8.29 9.38 -3.89
C GLY A 57 7.37 8.70 -4.92
N ASP A 58 7.90 7.77 -5.71
CA ASP A 58 7.11 7.02 -6.69
C ASP A 58 6.07 6.11 -6.02
N GLU A 59 6.46 5.39 -4.97
CA GLU A 59 5.56 4.56 -4.16
C GLU A 59 4.48 5.42 -3.50
N ILE A 60 4.89 6.55 -2.91
CA ILE A 60 3.98 7.52 -2.27
C ILE A 60 2.99 8.07 -3.29
N GLN A 61 3.47 8.50 -4.47
CA GLN A 61 2.62 9.12 -5.48
C GLN A 61 1.63 8.11 -6.09
N ARG A 62 2.06 6.89 -6.39
CA ARG A 62 1.14 5.84 -6.90
C ARG A 62 0.07 5.49 -5.88
N ALA A 63 0.42 5.39 -4.60
CA ALA A 63 -0.55 5.18 -3.54
C ALA A 63 -1.48 6.39 -3.35
N THR A 64 -0.96 7.60 -3.53
CA THR A 64 -1.73 8.85 -3.45
C THR A 64 -2.74 8.96 -4.59
N ASP A 65 -2.31 8.68 -5.82
CA ASP A 65 -3.18 8.70 -7.00
C ASP A 65 -4.35 7.71 -6.83
N LEU A 66 -4.08 6.51 -6.30
CA LEU A 66 -5.13 5.54 -5.98
C LEU A 66 -6.00 6.00 -4.81
N GLY A 67 -5.40 6.57 -3.76
CA GLY A 67 -6.14 7.07 -2.61
C GLY A 67 -7.18 8.12 -3.01
N TRP A 68 -6.79 9.12 -3.82
CA TRP A 68 -7.71 10.13 -4.31
C TRP A 68 -8.80 9.56 -5.23
N PHE A 69 -8.47 8.57 -6.06
CA PHE A 69 -9.48 7.84 -6.82
C PHE A 69 -10.52 7.19 -5.89
N LEU A 70 -10.11 6.56 -4.79
CA LEU A 70 -11.04 5.94 -3.84
C LEU A 70 -11.86 6.98 -3.08
N VAL A 71 -11.28 8.13 -2.71
CA VAL A 71 -12.04 9.22 -2.09
C VAL A 71 -13.14 9.73 -3.03
N GLU A 72 -12.84 9.87 -4.32
CA GLU A 72 -13.76 10.46 -5.30
C GLU A 72 -14.77 9.45 -5.88
N HIS A 73 -14.39 8.18 -6.03
CA HIS A 73 -15.19 7.16 -6.73
C HIS A 73 -15.46 5.90 -5.91
N GLY A 74 -14.91 5.79 -4.69
CA GLY A 74 -14.94 4.56 -3.89
C GLY A 74 -16.35 4.08 -3.52
N MET A 75 -17.29 5.01 -3.29
CA MET A 75 -18.69 4.67 -3.03
C MET A 75 -19.42 4.10 -4.26
N SER A 76 -18.88 4.31 -5.46
CA SER A 76 -19.45 3.80 -6.72
C SER A 76 -18.86 2.46 -7.15
N ILE A 77 -17.81 1.99 -6.46
CA ILE A 77 -17.18 0.69 -6.74
C ILE A 77 -18.06 -0.42 -6.18
N GLY A 78 -18.34 -1.45 -6.98
CA GLY A 78 -19.29 -2.51 -6.63
C GLY A 78 -18.90 -3.41 -5.44
N SER A 79 -17.67 -3.29 -4.93
CA SER A 79 -17.15 -4.10 -3.83
C SER A 79 -16.50 -3.26 -2.75
N GLY A 80 -17.20 -3.05 -1.63
CA GLY A 80 -16.64 -2.35 -0.46
C GLY A 80 -15.42 -3.07 0.12
N ALA A 81 -15.40 -4.41 0.12
CA ALA A 81 -14.24 -5.20 0.52
C ALA A 81 -12.99 -4.91 -0.33
N LEU A 82 -13.15 -4.74 -1.65
CA LEU A 82 -12.05 -4.33 -2.52
C LEU A 82 -11.55 -2.94 -2.13
N VAL A 83 -12.47 -1.99 -1.93
CA VAL A 83 -12.10 -0.61 -1.56
C VAL A 83 -11.34 -0.60 -0.24
N ASN A 84 -11.86 -1.22 0.82
CA ASN A 84 -11.21 -1.28 2.13
C ASN A 84 -9.81 -1.88 2.06
N LYS A 85 -9.60 -2.94 1.26
CA LYS A 85 -8.25 -3.49 1.01
C LYS A 85 -7.34 -2.48 0.33
N ARG A 86 -7.85 -1.69 -0.61
CA ARG A 86 -7.07 -0.66 -1.31
C ARG A 86 -6.79 0.57 -0.45
N ILE A 87 -7.71 0.98 0.41
CA ILE A 87 -7.48 2.01 1.44
C ILE A 87 -6.32 1.57 2.33
N ALA A 88 -6.41 0.36 2.90
CA ALA A 88 -5.40 -0.16 3.79
C ALA A 88 -4.04 -0.37 3.10
N TRP A 89 -4.02 -0.63 1.79
CA TRP A 89 -2.81 -0.67 0.98
C TRP A 89 -2.21 0.72 0.76
N CYS A 90 -3.02 1.73 0.42
CA CYS A 90 -2.56 3.11 0.23
C CYS A 90 -1.93 3.66 1.51
N VAL A 91 -2.62 3.50 2.65
CA VAL A 91 -2.17 3.97 3.96
C VAL A 91 -0.83 3.33 4.34
N ARG A 92 -0.73 1.99 4.25
CA ARG A 92 0.52 1.28 4.54
C ARG A 92 1.65 1.74 3.63
N THR A 93 1.40 1.80 2.31
CA THR A 93 2.44 2.16 1.34
C THR A 93 2.98 3.56 1.60
N ILE A 94 2.10 4.54 1.82
CA ILE A 94 2.51 5.92 2.09
C ILE A 94 3.30 6.01 3.40
N LEU A 95 2.76 5.48 4.50
CA LEU A 95 3.38 5.64 5.82
C LEU A 95 4.66 4.79 6.01
N ILE A 96 4.73 3.60 5.43
CA ILE A 96 5.98 2.80 5.39
C ILE A 96 7.03 3.57 4.59
N SER A 97 6.66 4.11 3.42
CA SER A 97 7.59 4.90 2.60
C SER A 97 8.10 6.13 3.36
N ARG A 98 7.21 6.93 3.94
CA ARG A 98 7.57 8.12 4.73
C ARG A 98 8.45 7.78 5.93
N SER A 99 8.13 6.73 6.67
CA SER A 99 8.95 6.31 7.82
C SER A 99 10.32 5.79 7.38
N ALA A 100 10.41 5.08 6.26
CA ALA A 100 11.68 4.67 5.67
C ALA A 100 12.53 5.87 5.22
N GLU A 101 11.94 6.93 4.66
CA GLU A 101 12.65 8.19 4.33
C GLU A 101 13.23 8.87 5.58
N THR A 102 12.66 8.64 6.77
CA THR A 102 13.23 9.12 8.04
C THR A 102 14.27 8.18 8.66
N GLY A 103 14.60 7.06 8.00
CA GLY A 103 15.58 6.07 8.45
C GLY A 103 15.06 5.08 9.52
N ILE A 104 13.81 5.24 9.97
CA ILE A 104 13.17 4.39 10.98
C ILE A 104 11.88 3.81 10.39
N PRO A 105 11.98 2.80 9.51
CA PRO A 105 10.80 2.21 8.89
C PRO A 105 9.92 1.51 9.93
N VAL A 106 8.60 1.73 9.84
CA VAL A 106 7.60 1.06 10.69
C VAL A 106 6.60 0.29 9.81
N PHE A 107 6.20 -0.91 10.24
CA PHE A 107 5.35 -1.79 9.41
C PHE A 107 4.04 -2.21 10.09
N SER A 108 4.01 -2.29 11.42
CA SER A 108 2.81 -2.71 12.15
C SER A 108 1.72 -1.64 12.10
N ALA A 109 0.45 -2.06 12.12
CA ALA A 109 -0.69 -1.13 12.10
C ALA A 109 -0.65 -0.12 13.26
N LEU A 110 -0.24 -0.57 14.45
CA LEU A 110 -0.11 0.26 15.63
C LEU A 110 1.02 1.28 15.45
N SER A 111 2.21 0.82 15.02
CA SER A 111 3.36 1.69 14.82
C SER A 111 3.13 2.72 13.70
N LEU A 112 2.35 2.37 12.66
CA LEU A 112 1.94 3.33 11.62
C LEU A 112 1.02 4.42 12.19
N ALA A 113 0.10 4.06 13.08
CA ALA A 113 -0.78 5.02 13.76
C ALA A 113 -0.02 5.93 14.72
N GLU A 114 0.97 5.38 15.44
CA GLU A 114 1.88 6.16 16.30
C GLU A 114 2.73 7.12 15.48
N PHE A 115 3.32 6.65 14.37
CA PHE A 115 4.09 7.47 13.44
C PHE A 115 3.26 8.64 12.89
N ALA A 116 2.02 8.36 12.48
CA ALA A 116 1.10 9.38 11.98
C ALA A 116 0.43 10.21 13.10
N LYS A 117 0.62 9.85 14.37
CA LYS A 117 -0.06 10.43 15.54
C LYS A 117 -1.59 10.49 15.38
N SER A 118 -2.18 9.44 14.80
CA SER A 118 -3.60 9.41 14.46
C SER A 118 -4.20 8.02 14.60
N ASN A 119 -5.23 7.90 15.44
CA ASN A 119 -5.99 6.66 15.62
C ASN A 119 -6.79 6.28 14.36
N ALA A 120 -7.16 7.24 13.51
CA ALA A 120 -7.83 6.98 12.25
C ALA A 120 -6.99 6.05 11.34
N VAL A 121 -5.66 6.17 11.39
CA VAL A 121 -4.75 5.26 10.66
C VAL A 121 -4.95 3.82 11.08
N LEU A 122 -5.08 3.57 12.38
CA LEU A 122 -5.30 2.21 12.90
C LEU A 122 -6.61 1.64 12.35
N THR A 123 -7.67 2.45 12.33
CA THR A 123 -8.98 2.09 11.76
C THR A 123 -8.88 1.77 10.26
N LEU A 124 -8.32 2.69 9.46
CA LEU A 124 -8.14 2.52 8.00
C LEU A 124 -7.37 1.25 7.66
N VAL A 125 -6.36 0.90 8.45
CA VAL A 125 -5.48 -0.25 8.24
C VAL A 125 -6.13 -1.57 8.65
N LYS A 126 -6.97 -1.55 9.70
CA LYS A 126 -7.70 -2.71 10.24
C LYS A 126 -8.98 -3.02 9.46
N ASN A 127 -9.65 -2.02 8.89
CA ASN A 127 -10.88 -2.20 8.12
C ASN A 127 -10.71 -2.99 6.81
N LYS A 128 -9.49 -3.42 6.46
CA LYS A 128 -9.20 -4.18 5.22
C LYS A 128 -10.06 -5.45 5.04
N ASP A 129 -10.55 -6.04 6.12
CA ASP A 129 -11.33 -7.27 6.12
C ASP A 129 -12.85 -7.00 6.19
N GLU A 130 -13.24 -5.73 6.36
CA GLU A 130 -14.64 -5.29 6.35
C GLU A 130 -15.19 -5.24 4.93
N THR A 131 -16.48 -5.56 4.80
CA THR A 131 -17.17 -5.62 3.51
C THR A 131 -17.90 -4.33 3.15
N ILE A 132 -18.28 -3.56 4.16
CA ILE A 132 -19.02 -2.30 4.01
C ILE A 132 -18.01 -1.15 3.98
N ILE A 133 -18.25 -0.21 3.07
CA ILE A 133 -17.57 1.08 3.01
C ILE A 133 -18.54 2.16 3.48
N ASP A 134 -18.05 3.08 4.29
CA ASP A 134 -18.80 4.26 4.71
C ASP A 134 -18.04 5.56 4.37
N ALA A 135 -18.76 6.67 4.50
CA ALA A 135 -18.25 8.00 4.19
C ALA A 135 -17.22 8.50 5.21
N GLU A 136 -17.19 7.96 6.43
CA GLU A 136 -16.24 8.35 7.46
C GLU A 136 -14.85 7.82 7.12
N ILE A 137 -14.76 6.56 6.68
CA ILE A 137 -13.51 5.94 6.23
C ILE A 137 -12.89 6.68 5.03
N LEU A 138 -13.71 7.14 4.08
CA LEU A 138 -13.21 7.94 2.95
C LEU A 138 -12.74 9.33 3.38
N ARG A 139 -13.41 9.94 4.37
CA ARG A 139 -12.97 11.23 4.95
C ARG A 139 -11.64 11.08 5.69
N ASP A 140 -11.49 10.04 6.48
CA ASP A 140 -10.25 9.74 7.19
C ASP A 140 -9.09 9.49 6.21
N LEU A 141 -9.37 8.79 5.10
CA LEU A 141 -8.40 8.63 4.02
C LEU A 141 -8.02 9.98 3.39
N GLU A 142 -8.98 10.86 3.11
CA GLU A 142 -8.72 12.20 2.57
C GLU A 142 -7.78 13.01 3.48
N VAL A 143 -8.03 13.01 4.80
CA VAL A 143 -7.18 13.69 5.79
C VAL A 143 -5.76 13.12 5.79
N LEU A 144 -5.62 11.79 5.69
CA LEU A 144 -4.31 11.15 5.60
C LEU A 144 -3.57 11.53 4.33
N LEU A 145 -4.26 11.52 3.18
CA LEU A 145 -3.66 11.85 1.89
C LEU A 145 -3.18 13.30 1.87
N ALA A 146 -3.95 14.22 2.43
CA ALA A 146 -3.55 15.62 2.55
C ALA A 146 -2.31 15.82 3.43
N SER A 147 -2.09 14.96 4.43
CA SER A 147 -1.02 15.11 5.41
C SER A 147 0.27 14.37 5.03
N PHE A 148 0.14 13.16 4.46
CA PHE A 148 1.28 12.26 4.23
C PHE A 148 1.46 11.86 2.76
N GLY A 149 0.44 12.08 1.93
CA GLY A 149 0.47 11.74 0.51
C GLY A 149 1.48 12.54 -0.30
N GLY A 150 1.50 12.25 -1.59
CA GLY A 150 2.16 13.05 -2.61
C GLY A 150 1.23 14.15 -3.14
N ASP A 151 1.54 14.65 -4.33
CA ASP A 151 0.77 15.74 -4.92
C ASP A 151 -0.61 15.24 -5.37
N ARG A 152 -1.65 16.01 -5.05
CA ARG A 152 -2.99 15.80 -5.62
C ARG A 152 -2.99 16.30 -7.06
N ILE A 153 -2.92 15.37 -8.01
CA ILE A 153 -2.81 15.68 -9.45
C ILE A 153 -4.10 16.31 -10.01
N PHE A 154 -5.27 15.84 -9.55
CA PHE A 154 -6.56 16.37 -9.99
C PHE A 154 -7.16 17.29 -8.92
N ARG A 155 -7.28 18.58 -9.25
CA ARG A 155 -8.07 19.54 -8.44
C ARG A 155 -9.56 19.25 -8.64
N PRO A 156 -10.39 19.43 -7.60
CA PRO A 156 -11.37 18.43 -7.17
C PRO A 156 -12.25 17.92 -8.31
N ARG A 157 -12.38 16.58 -8.37
CA ARG A 157 -13.15 15.77 -9.35
C ARG A 157 -12.36 15.36 -10.61
N GLY A 158 -11.35 14.52 -10.44
CA GLY A 158 -10.82 13.77 -11.59
C GLY A 158 -11.88 12.80 -12.10
N SER A 159 -12.10 12.73 -13.42
CA SER A 159 -13.01 11.72 -13.97
C SER A 159 -12.40 10.33 -13.82
N TYR A 160 -13.23 9.29 -13.83
CA TYR A 160 -12.76 7.90 -13.84
C TYR A 160 -11.75 7.65 -14.99
N SER A 161 -11.97 8.27 -16.15
CA SER A 161 -11.09 8.17 -17.31
C SER A 161 -9.74 8.86 -17.10
N ASP A 162 -9.69 9.94 -16.32
CA ASP A 162 -8.45 10.64 -15.98
C ASP A 162 -7.57 9.78 -15.09
N TYR A 163 -8.16 9.15 -14.07
CA TYR A 163 -7.42 8.21 -13.21
C TYR A 163 -6.93 6.99 -13.98
N ARG A 164 -7.72 6.44 -14.91
CA ARG A 164 -7.25 5.35 -15.77
C ARG A 164 -5.99 5.74 -16.55
N ARG A 165 -6.02 6.88 -17.26
CA ARG A 165 -4.86 7.40 -18.01
C ARG A 165 -3.66 7.64 -17.10
N ARG A 166 -3.90 8.15 -15.89
CA ARG A 166 -2.85 8.35 -14.88
C ARG A 166 -2.23 7.03 -14.44
N PHE A 167 -3.04 6.01 -14.15
CA PHE A 167 -2.53 4.71 -13.74
C PHE A 167 -1.77 4.00 -14.85
N ASP A 168 -2.20 4.13 -16.11
CA ASP A 168 -1.47 3.59 -17.27
C ASP A 168 -0.11 4.29 -17.43
N SER A 169 -0.09 5.62 -17.46
CA SER A 169 1.15 6.40 -17.64
C SER A 169 2.18 6.25 -16.51
N THR A 170 1.73 6.00 -15.28
CA THR A 170 2.61 5.78 -14.12
C THR A 170 2.90 4.32 -13.82
N MET A 171 2.38 3.41 -14.65
CA MET A 171 2.42 1.95 -14.44
C MET A 171 1.93 1.55 -13.04
N ASN A 172 0.89 2.22 -12.54
CA ASN A 172 0.29 1.95 -11.24
C ASN A 172 -0.51 0.65 -11.29
N LYS A 173 0.19 -0.48 -11.14
CA LYS A 173 -0.38 -1.83 -11.25
C LYS A 173 -1.55 -2.05 -10.28
N VAL A 174 -1.50 -1.46 -9.08
CA VAL A 174 -2.57 -1.60 -8.08
C VAL A 174 -3.80 -0.77 -8.47
N GLY A 175 -3.59 0.45 -8.98
CA GLY A 175 -4.67 1.25 -9.56
C GLY A 175 -5.34 0.53 -10.73
N LEU A 176 -4.57 0.06 -11.71
CA LEU A 176 -5.08 -0.70 -12.85
C LEU A 176 -5.79 -2.00 -12.43
N GLY A 177 -5.26 -2.71 -11.44
CA GLY A 177 -5.88 -3.90 -10.88
C GLY A 177 -7.22 -3.60 -10.22
N THR A 178 -7.35 -2.44 -9.56
CA THR A 178 -8.62 -1.97 -8.98
C THR A 178 -9.67 -1.73 -10.06
N LEU A 179 -9.32 -1.00 -11.14
CA LEU A 179 -10.25 -0.74 -12.24
C LEU A 179 -10.72 -2.02 -12.94
N ARG A 180 -9.83 -3.01 -13.09
CA ARG A 180 -10.19 -4.32 -13.67
C ARG A 180 -11.13 -5.09 -12.77
N ALA A 181 -10.85 -5.14 -11.46
CA ALA A 181 -11.68 -5.86 -10.51
C ALA A 181 -13.08 -5.25 -10.38
N ASP A 182 -13.17 -3.92 -10.40
CA ASP A 182 -14.44 -3.19 -10.44
C ASP A 182 -15.25 -3.53 -11.70
N ALA A 183 -14.63 -3.47 -12.88
CA ALA A 183 -15.29 -3.83 -14.14
C ALA A 183 -15.82 -5.28 -14.17
N VAL A 184 -15.06 -6.25 -13.63
CA VAL A 184 -15.51 -7.64 -13.51
C VAL A 184 -16.70 -7.76 -12.56
N ALA A 185 -16.68 -7.05 -11.43
CA ALA A 185 -17.80 -7.03 -10.49
C ALA A 185 -19.06 -6.45 -11.14
N SER A 186 -18.95 -5.39 -11.95
CA SER A 186 -20.10 -4.80 -12.65
C SER A 186 -20.71 -5.71 -13.71
N LEU A 187 -19.91 -6.57 -14.37
CA LEU A 187 -20.41 -7.52 -15.38
C LEU A 187 -21.09 -8.75 -14.76
N GLY A 188 -20.69 -9.15 -13.56
CA GLY A 188 -21.26 -10.31 -12.84
C GLY A 188 -22.64 -10.12 -12.22
N TYR A 189 -23.25 -8.94 -12.35
CA TYR A 189 -24.64 -8.65 -11.92
C TYR A 189 -25.67 -8.77 -13.07
N HIS A 190 -25.26 -9.35 -14.21
CA HIS A 190 -26.13 -9.69 -15.34
C HIS A 190 -26.19 -11.21 -15.58
N GLU A 191 -26.55 -11.98 -14.56
CA GLU A 191 -27.04 -13.36 -14.70
C GLU A 191 -28.24 -13.60 -13.78
#